data_AF-A0A1M2ZKP5-F1
#
_entry.id   AF-A0A1M2ZKP5-F1
#
_cell.length_a   1.000
_cell.length_b   1.000
_cell.length_c   1.000
_cell.angle_alpha   90.00
_cell.angle_beta   90.00
_cell.angle_gamma   90.00
#
_symmetry.space_group_name_H-M   'P 1'
#
loop_
_entity.id
_entity.type
_entity.pdbx_description
1 polymer ?
#
loop_
_entity_poly.entity_id
_entity_poly.type
_entity_poly.pdbx_seq_one_letter_code
_entity_poly.pdbx_strand_id
1 'polypeptide(L)'
;MLRQLKFAAGPLLLDSLGVIIFAVLMALHASVLVATICGATIAVGMVVSDIVWGKPVPAMQWLSLALVVVSAGATLLTHDPRFVMAKPSIIYWVVGCAMLRPGWLNRYVIPEEFAVIGDLMTAFGYVWAGLMFVTGIANLVIAIAFPQWWLTFLAIFPTASKVVLFAVHFATLRIIGRRRVRAAA
;
A
#
# COMPACT_ATOMS: atom_id res chain seq x y z
N MET A 1 -18.74 4.47 -14.31
CA MET A 1 -17.80 4.96 -13.26
C MET A 1 -18.23 4.52 -11.87
N LEU A 2 -19.48 4.76 -11.46
CA LEU A 2 -19.97 4.38 -10.12
C LEU A 2 -19.88 2.87 -9.82
N ARG A 3 -20.11 2.01 -10.82
CA ARG A 3 -20.00 0.54 -10.70
C ARG A 3 -18.58 0.07 -10.34
N GLN A 4 -17.57 0.65 -10.99
CA GLN A 4 -16.14 0.38 -10.75
C GLN A 4 -15.72 0.75 -9.33
N LEU A 5 -16.11 1.97 -8.91
CA LEU A 5 -15.82 2.45 -7.56
C LEU A 5 -16.46 1.55 -6.49
N LYS A 6 -17.72 1.14 -6.69
CA LYS A 6 -18.42 0.23 -5.77
C LYS A 6 -17.76 -1.15 -5.70
N PHE A 7 -17.30 -1.70 -6.82
CA PHE A 7 -16.64 -3.00 -6.86
C PHE A 7 -15.29 -2.97 -6.13
N ALA A 8 -14.47 -1.94 -6.38
CA ALA A 8 -13.16 -1.82 -5.75
C ALA A 8 -13.24 -1.49 -4.25
N ALA A 9 -14.29 -0.80 -3.80
CA ALA A 9 -14.44 -0.37 -2.40
C ALA A 9 -14.48 -1.54 -1.41
N GLY A 10 -15.18 -2.63 -1.73
CA GLY A 10 -15.30 -3.78 -0.82
C GLY A 10 -13.95 -4.41 -0.47
N PRO A 11 -13.16 -4.85 -1.47
CA PRO A 11 -11.80 -5.35 -1.25
C PRO A 11 -10.89 -4.35 -0.53
N LEU A 12 -10.92 -3.07 -0.90
CA LEU A 12 -10.12 -2.02 -0.25
C LEU A 12 -10.41 -1.88 1.24
N LEU A 13 -11.70 -1.90 1.63
CA LEU A 13 -12.11 -1.82 3.02
C LEU A 13 -11.63 -3.03 3.81
N LEU A 14 -11.84 -4.23 3.27
CA LEU A 14 -11.40 -5.48 3.89
C LEU A 14 -9.87 -5.49 4.06
N ASP A 15 -9.13 -5.15 3.00
CA ASP A 15 -7.68 -5.16 3.03
C ASP A 15 -7.10 -4.12 4.02
N SER A 16 -7.86 -3.07 4.32
CA SER A 16 -7.48 -1.98 5.24
C SER A 16 -8.05 -2.14 6.65
N LEU A 17 -8.77 -3.22 6.97
CA LEU A 17 -9.52 -3.33 8.23
C LEU A 17 -8.66 -3.15 9.48
N GLY A 18 -7.44 -3.71 9.51
CA GLY A 18 -6.51 -3.52 10.61
C GLY A 18 -6.16 -2.05 10.87
N VAL A 19 -5.85 -1.30 9.81
CA VAL A 19 -5.56 0.14 9.90
C VAL A 19 -6.80 0.96 10.22
N ILE A 20 -7.96 0.60 9.68
CA ILE A 20 -9.24 1.27 9.99
C ILE A 20 -9.53 1.15 11.48
N ILE A 21 -9.39 -0.06 12.05
CA ILE A 21 -9.68 -0.28 13.47
C ILE A 21 -8.68 0.44 14.36
N PHE A 22 -7.40 0.42 13.99
CA PHE A 22 -6.39 1.26 14.64
C PHE A 22 -6.80 2.75 14.64
N ALA A 23 -7.17 3.29 13.47
CA ALA A 23 -7.54 4.70 13.32
C ALA A 23 -8.81 5.06 14.12
N VAL A 24 -9.83 4.19 14.13
CA VAL A 24 -11.06 4.38 14.91
C VAL A 24 -10.75 4.39 16.40
N LEU A 25 -9.95 3.44 16.91
CA LEU A 25 -9.58 3.40 18.32
C LEU A 25 -8.79 4.64 18.74
N MET A 26 -7.88 5.12 17.88
CA MET A 26 -7.17 6.38 18.10
C MET A 26 -8.12 7.58 18.12
N ALA A 27 -9.10 7.65 17.22
CA ALA A 27 -10.10 8.71 17.19
C ALA A 27 -11.02 8.68 18.42
N LEU A 28 -11.24 7.51 19.01
CA LEU A 28 -11.95 7.31 20.28
C LEU A 28 -11.04 7.54 21.51
N HIS A 29 -9.83 8.06 21.32
CA HIS A 29 -8.86 8.34 22.38
C HIS A 29 -8.45 7.09 23.19
N ALA A 30 -8.55 5.89 22.60
CA ALA A 30 -7.98 4.69 23.20
C ALA A 30 -6.45 4.85 23.31
N SER A 31 -5.85 4.15 24.28
CA SER A 31 -4.40 4.16 24.40
C SER A 31 -3.74 3.63 23.12
N VAL A 32 -2.62 4.23 22.73
CA VAL A 32 -1.83 3.80 21.56
C VAL A 32 -1.54 2.31 21.62
N LEU A 33 -1.23 1.79 22.82
CA LEU A 33 -0.98 0.37 23.04
C LEU A 33 -2.20 -0.49 22.68
N VAL A 34 -3.40 -0.13 23.15
CA VAL A 34 -4.64 -0.87 22.85
C VAL A 34 -4.99 -0.78 21.36
N ALA A 35 -4.96 0.42 20.77
CA ALA A 35 -5.23 0.63 19.36
C ALA A 35 -4.30 -0.22 18.47
N THR A 36 -3.02 -0.24 18.84
CA THR A 36 -1.98 -1.03 18.18
C THR A 36 -2.26 -2.53 18.28
N ILE A 37 -2.48 -3.07 19.49
CA ILE A 37 -2.70 -4.51 19.68
C ILE A 37 -3.94 -4.96 18.91
N CYS A 38 -5.03 -4.20 18.98
CA CYS A 38 -6.26 -4.52 18.26
C CYS A 38 -6.06 -4.47 16.74
N GLY A 39 -5.47 -3.39 16.21
CA GLY A 39 -5.17 -3.28 14.78
C GLY A 39 -4.23 -4.38 14.29
N ALA A 40 -3.23 -4.76 15.11
CA ALA A 40 -2.21 -5.73 14.75
C ALA A 40 -2.81 -7.13 14.70
N THR A 41 -3.57 -7.49 15.74
CA THR A 41 -4.26 -8.77 15.83
C THR A 41 -5.19 -8.96 14.64
N ILE A 42 -5.88 -7.90 14.20
CA ILE A 42 -6.78 -7.99 13.06
C ILE A 42 -6.01 -8.08 11.74
N ALA A 43 -4.99 -7.25 11.53
CA ALA A 43 -4.16 -7.33 10.33
C ALA A 43 -3.47 -8.70 10.20
N VAL A 44 -2.89 -9.21 11.29
CA VAL A 44 -2.28 -10.55 11.35
C VAL A 44 -3.34 -11.62 11.11
N GLY A 45 -4.49 -11.52 11.78
CA GLY A 45 -5.59 -12.47 11.64
C GLY A 45 -6.05 -12.59 10.19
N MET A 46 -6.18 -11.47 9.48
CA MET A 46 -6.53 -11.46 8.05
C MET A 46 -5.48 -12.17 7.20
N VAL A 47 -4.20 -11.80 7.36
CA VAL A 47 -3.08 -12.41 6.62
C VAL A 47 -2.99 -13.91 6.88
N VAL A 48 -3.04 -14.32 8.16
CA VAL A 48 -2.99 -15.74 8.57
C VAL A 48 -4.18 -16.50 8.01
N SER A 49 -5.38 -15.91 8.08
CA SER A 49 -6.59 -16.55 7.59
C SER A 49 -6.52 -16.81 6.08
N ASP A 50 -6.03 -15.83 5.30
CA ASP A 50 -5.82 -15.99 3.86
C ASP A 50 -4.75 -17.06 3.57
N ILE A 51 -3.66 -17.11 4.34
CA ILE A 51 -2.63 -18.18 4.21
C ILE A 51 -3.22 -19.56 4.52
N VAL A 52 -3.96 -19.72 5.62
CA VAL A 52 -4.54 -21.00 6.07
C VAL A 52 -5.55 -21.53 5.07
N TRP A 53 -6.33 -20.65 4.43
CA TRP A 53 -7.28 -21.04 3.39
C TRP A 53 -6.69 -21.09 1.98
N GLY A 54 -5.36 -21.01 1.84
CA GLY A 54 -4.67 -21.08 0.56
C GLY A 54 -4.99 -19.93 -0.39
N LYS A 55 -5.50 -18.80 0.14
CA LYS A 55 -5.84 -17.61 -0.63
C LYS A 55 -4.59 -16.73 -0.78
N PRO A 56 -4.42 -16.09 -1.95
CA PRO A 56 -3.34 -15.14 -2.12
C PRO A 56 -3.58 -13.91 -1.24
N VAL A 57 -2.70 -13.69 -0.26
CA VAL A 57 -2.77 -12.49 0.60
C VAL A 57 -2.62 -11.21 -0.25
N PRO A 58 -3.60 -10.30 -0.22
CA PRO A 58 -3.54 -9.02 -0.95
C PRO A 58 -2.37 -8.15 -0.50
N ALA A 59 -1.76 -7.42 -1.44
CA ALA A 59 -0.69 -6.48 -1.12
C ALA A 59 -1.15 -5.38 -0.13
N MET A 60 -2.43 -4.98 -0.20
CA MET A 60 -3.01 -4.00 0.74
C MET A 60 -3.16 -4.55 2.17
N GLN A 61 -3.35 -5.85 2.36
CA GLN A 61 -3.31 -6.45 3.69
C GLN A 61 -1.88 -6.44 4.27
N TRP A 62 -0.87 -6.70 3.45
CA TRP A 62 0.53 -6.54 3.87
C TRP A 62 0.88 -5.09 4.22
N LEU A 63 0.35 -4.12 3.48
CA LEU A 63 0.45 -2.70 3.82
C LEU A 63 -0.18 -2.41 5.18
N SER A 64 -1.40 -2.92 5.40
CA SER A 64 -2.12 -2.77 6.67
C SER A 64 -1.31 -3.36 7.84
N LEU A 65 -0.80 -4.58 7.67
CA LEU A 65 0.07 -5.22 8.65
C LEU A 65 1.36 -4.44 8.89
N ALA A 66 2.06 -4.03 7.83
CA ALA A 66 3.30 -3.25 7.93
C ALA A 66 3.07 -1.94 8.69
N LEU A 67 1.97 -1.23 8.37
CA LEU A 67 1.61 0.03 9.00
C LEU A 67 1.31 -0.16 10.48
N VAL A 68 0.59 -1.22 10.86
CA VAL A 68 0.31 -1.49 12.26
C VAL A 68 1.54 -1.99 13.02
N VAL A 69 2.36 -2.90 12.45
CA VAL A 69 3.60 -3.39 13.08
C VAL A 69 4.59 -2.25 13.27
N VAL A 70 4.70 -1.34 12.32
CA VAL A 70 5.50 -0.13 12.46
C VAL A 70 4.92 0.77 13.54
N SER A 71 3.63 1.04 13.53
CA SER A 71 2.99 1.80 14.62
C SER A 71 3.24 1.14 15.99
N ALA A 72 3.26 -0.20 16.06
CA ALA A 72 3.60 -0.96 17.26
C ALA A 72 5.06 -0.80 17.70
N GLY A 73 5.99 -0.87 16.74
CA GLY A 73 7.41 -0.64 16.96
C GLY A 73 7.72 0.80 17.43
N ALA A 74 6.78 1.74 17.26
CA ALA A 74 6.90 3.11 17.77
C ALA A 74 6.89 3.18 19.31
N THR A 75 6.33 2.18 19.97
CA THR A 75 6.11 2.19 21.43
C THR A 75 7.25 1.53 22.20
N LEU A 76 8.10 0.73 21.55
CA LEU A 76 9.01 -0.18 22.25
C LEU A 76 10.51 0.03 22.04
N LEU A 77 10.97 0.81 21.06
CA LEU A 77 12.39 0.79 20.71
C LEU A 77 12.93 2.21 20.47
N THR A 78 13.63 2.65 21.52
CA THR A 78 14.70 3.67 21.59
C THR A 78 14.37 5.11 21.23
N HIS A 79 14.82 6.03 22.09
CA HIS A 79 14.81 7.48 21.89
C HIS A 79 15.82 7.94 20.80
N ASP A 80 16.25 7.04 19.90
CA ASP A 80 17.23 7.36 18.86
C ASP A 80 16.52 7.87 17.58
N PRO A 81 16.74 9.13 17.17
CA PRO A 81 16.16 9.70 15.96
C PRO A 81 16.45 8.89 14.69
N ARG A 82 17.61 8.21 14.61
CA ARG A 82 18.01 7.45 13.41
C ARG A 82 17.09 6.25 13.18
N PHE A 83 16.64 5.60 14.25
CA PHE A 83 15.72 4.47 14.17
C PHE A 83 14.34 4.93 13.65
N VAL A 84 13.88 6.09 14.12
CA VAL A 84 12.64 6.71 13.66
C VAL A 84 12.70 7.02 12.16
N MET A 85 13.85 7.51 11.67
CA MET A 85 14.03 7.92 10.28
C MET A 85 14.20 6.75 9.30
N ALA A 86 14.77 5.63 9.75
CA ALA A 86 14.92 4.41 8.93
C ALA A 86 13.58 3.65 8.76
N LYS A 87 12.66 3.84 9.70
CA LYS A 87 11.39 3.11 9.78
C LYS A 87 10.53 3.15 8.51
N PRO A 88 10.33 4.30 7.83
CA PRO A 88 9.54 4.34 6.60
C PRO A 88 10.14 3.46 5.48
N SER A 89 11.48 3.33 5.42
CA SER A 89 12.14 2.47 4.43
C SER A 89 11.71 1.01 4.56
N ILE A 90 11.63 0.52 5.80
CA ILE A 90 11.19 -0.85 6.08
C ILE A 90 9.75 -1.06 5.58
N ILE A 91 8.85 -0.09 5.83
CA ILE A 91 7.47 -0.15 5.34
C ILE A 91 7.45 -0.25 3.82
N TYR A 92 8.15 0.66 3.14
CA TYR A 92 8.18 0.69 1.69
C TYR A 92 8.70 -0.62 1.09
N TRP A 93 9.73 -1.22 1.68
CA TRP A 93 10.27 -2.49 1.19
C TRP A 93 9.33 -3.67 1.46
N VAL A 94 8.73 -3.77 2.63
CA VAL A 94 7.74 -4.82 2.93
C VAL A 94 6.55 -4.73 1.96
N VAL A 95 6.05 -3.52 1.74
CA VAL A 95 4.95 -3.24 0.80
C VAL A 95 5.38 -3.53 -0.63
N GLY A 96 6.57 -3.07 -1.03
CA GLY A 96 7.16 -3.35 -2.34
C GLY A 96 7.28 -4.85 -2.63
N CYS A 97 7.79 -5.64 -1.66
CA CYS A 97 7.86 -7.09 -1.75
C CYS A 97 6.48 -7.73 -1.95
N ALA A 98 5.45 -7.27 -1.21
CA ALA A 98 4.09 -7.78 -1.38
C ALA A 98 3.51 -7.48 -2.77
N MET A 99 3.91 -6.35 -3.37
CA MET A 99 3.49 -5.92 -4.71
C MET A 99 4.25 -6.60 -5.85
N LEU A 100 5.30 -7.38 -5.57
CA LEU A 100 5.97 -8.21 -6.59
C LEU A 100 5.13 -9.43 -7.01
N ARG A 101 3.99 -9.67 -6.37
CA ARG A 101 3.07 -10.73 -6.77
C ARG A 101 2.39 -10.38 -8.10
N PRO A 102 2.46 -11.24 -9.13
CA PRO A 102 1.80 -11.00 -10.41
C PRO A 102 0.31 -10.75 -10.20
N GLY A 103 -0.20 -9.69 -10.81
CA GLY A 103 -1.64 -9.41 -10.81
C GLY A 103 -2.22 -8.98 -9.46
N TRP A 104 -1.41 -8.50 -8.51
CA TRP A 104 -1.93 -8.02 -7.22
C TRP A 104 -2.96 -6.87 -7.36
N LEU A 105 -2.90 -6.09 -8.44
CA LEU A 105 -3.89 -5.07 -8.79
C LEU A 105 -5.17 -5.62 -9.44
N ASN A 106 -5.14 -6.85 -9.95
CA ASN A 106 -6.22 -7.41 -10.77
C ASN A 106 -7.51 -7.59 -9.96
N ARG A 107 -7.41 -7.75 -8.63
CA ARG A 107 -8.55 -7.84 -7.71
C ARG A 107 -9.43 -6.58 -7.68
N TYR A 108 -8.90 -5.43 -8.09
CA TYR A 108 -9.64 -4.16 -8.12
C TYR A 108 -10.28 -3.87 -9.49
N VAL A 109 -10.09 -4.74 -10.49
CA VAL A 109 -10.67 -4.62 -11.82
C VAL A 109 -11.88 -5.53 -11.95
N ILE A 110 -12.94 -5.01 -12.57
CA ILE A 110 -14.14 -5.80 -12.84
C ILE A 110 -13.81 -6.89 -13.89
N PRO A 111 -14.27 -8.14 -13.73
CA PRO A 111 -13.93 -9.24 -14.65
C PRO A 111 -14.12 -8.94 -16.13
N GLU A 112 -15.17 -8.19 -16.51
CA GLU A 112 -15.43 -7.85 -17.93
C GLU A 112 -14.33 -7.00 -18.57
N GLU A 113 -13.60 -6.19 -17.80
CA GLU A 113 -12.54 -5.32 -18.32
C GLU A 113 -11.17 -6.01 -18.28
N PHE A 114 -11.08 -7.16 -17.62
CA PHE A 114 -9.83 -7.88 -17.41
C PHE A 114 -9.16 -8.27 -18.72
N ALA A 115 -9.94 -8.73 -19.71
CA ALA A 115 -9.41 -9.08 -21.03
C ALA A 115 -8.81 -7.88 -21.79
N VAL A 116 -9.23 -6.66 -21.44
CA VAL A 116 -8.83 -5.43 -22.13
C VAL A 116 -7.62 -4.78 -21.45
N ILE A 117 -7.52 -4.82 -20.12
CA ILE A 117 -6.51 -4.07 -19.34
C ILE A 117 -5.73 -4.90 -18.32
N GLY A 118 -5.95 -6.22 -18.21
CA GLY A 118 -5.33 -7.06 -17.19
C GLY A 118 -3.80 -7.18 -17.30
N ASP A 119 -3.27 -7.14 -18.52
CA ASP A 119 -1.83 -7.07 -18.78
C ASP A 119 -1.24 -5.73 -18.28
N LEU A 120 -1.92 -4.62 -18.54
CA LEU A 120 -1.53 -3.29 -18.05
C LEU A 120 -1.59 -3.22 -16.53
N MET A 121 -2.62 -3.80 -15.90
CA MET A 121 -2.70 -3.89 -14.43
C MET A 121 -1.49 -4.61 -13.85
N THR A 122 -1.11 -5.73 -14.47
CA THR A 122 0.02 -6.54 -14.02
C THR A 122 1.34 -5.77 -14.18
N ALA A 123 1.55 -5.12 -15.33
CA ALA A 123 2.73 -4.28 -15.58
C ALA A 123 2.82 -3.11 -14.59
N PHE A 124 1.73 -2.35 -14.41
CA PHE A 124 1.70 -1.27 -13.44
C PHE A 124 1.87 -1.79 -12.01
N GLY A 125 1.41 -2.99 -11.69
CA GLY A 125 1.66 -3.64 -10.41
C GLY A 125 3.15 -3.69 -10.06
N TYR A 126 4.00 -4.02 -11.02
CA TYR A 126 5.46 -4.00 -10.85
C TYR A 126 6.05 -2.57 -10.83
N VAL A 127 5.52 -1.64 -11.63
CA VAL A 127 5.94 -0.23 -11.59
C VAL A 127 5.70 0.37 -10.21
N TRP A 128 4.54 0.08 -9.64
CA TRP A 128 4.19 0.48 -8.28
C TRP A 128 5.12 -0.18 -7.23
N ALA A 129 5.46 -1.46 -7.39
CA ALA A 129 6.44 -2.12 -6.52
C ALA A 129 7.82 -1.44 -6.61
N GLY A 130 8.29 -1.15 -7.83
CA GLY A 130 9.55 -0.44 -8.07
C GLY A 130 9.57 0.94 -7.41
N LEU A 131 8.47 1.70 -7.51
CA LEU A 131 8.36 2.99 -6.82
C LEU A 131 8.49 2.85 -5.30
N MET A 132 7.93 1.79 -4.70
CA MET A 132 8.08 1.55 -3.26
C MET A 132 9.54 1.30 -2.90
N PHE A 133 10.26 0.44 -3.62
CA PHE A 133 11.68 0.21 -3.37
C PHE A 133 12.52 1.48 -3.52
N VAL A 134 12.31 2.24 -4.59
CA VAL A 134 13.01 3.51 -4.83
C VAL A 134 12.71 4.51 -3.71
N THR A 135 11.45 4.61 -3.27
CA THR A 135 11.07 5.50 -2.15
C THR A 135 11.74 5.06 -0.85
N GLY A 136 11.81 3.76 -0.58
CA GLY A 136 12.48 3.23 0.61
C GLY A 136 13.98 3.49 0.62
N ILE A 137 14.64 3.31 -0.53
CA ILE A 137 16.07 3.65 -0.70
C ILE A 137 16.29 5.15 -0.51
N ALA A 138 15.50 5.99 -1.19
CA ALA A 138 15.59 7.44 -1.10
C ALA A 138 15.38 7.92 0.35
N ASN A 139 14.39 7.38 1.07
CA ASN A 139 14.19 7.70 2.49
C ASN A 139 15.43 7.39 3.32
N LEU A 140 16.06 6.23 3.12
CA LEU A 140 17.23 5.83 3.89
C LEU A 140 18.44 6.70 3.57
N VAL A 141 18.65 7.02 2.29
CA VAL A 141 19.71 7.94 1.84
C VAL A 141 19.54 9.31 2.49
N ILE A 142 18.32 9.87 2.47
CA ILE A 142 18.03 11.16 3.10
C ILE A 142 18.21 11.07 4.62
N ALA A 143 17.75 9.99 5.26
CA ALA A 143 17.89 9.80 6.70
C ALA A 143 19.36 9.78 7.16
N ILE A 144 20.27 9.18 6.37
CA ILE A 144 21.68 9.03 6.73
C ILE A 144 22.51 10.25 6.31
N ALA A 145 22.37 10.70 5.06
CA ALA A 145 23.24 11.72 4.48
C ALA A 145 22.70 13.15 4.65
N PHE A 146 21.39 13.32 4.77
CA PHE A 146 20.72 14.63 4.79
C PHE A 146 19.61 14.71 5.86
N PRO A 147 19.90 14.37 7.14
CA PRO A 147 18.87 14.24 8.17
C PRO A 147 18.06 15.53 8.40
N GLN A 148 18.66 16.70 8.19
CA GLN A 148 18.01 18.00 8.29
C GLN A 148 16.86 18.20 7.28
N TRP A 149 16.86 17.47 6.16
CA TRP A 149 15.84 17.54 5.11
C TRP A 149 14.82 16.40 5.19
N TRP A 150 14.97 15.48 6.14
CA TRP A 150 14.19 14.25 6.18
C TRP A 150 12.68 14.48 6.35
N LEU A 151 12.26 15.39 7.23
CA LEU A 151 10.85 15.72 7.43
C LEU A 151 10.21 16.29 6.15
N THR A 152 10.93 17.19 5.47
CA THR A 152 10.48 17.79 4.20
C THR A 152 10.38 16.74 3.11
N PHE A 153 11.38 15.86 3.01
CA PHE A 153 11.35 14.73 2.08
C PHE A 153 10.14 13.83 2.34
N LEU A 154 9.93 13.41 3.60
CA LEU A 154 8.86 12.49 3.99
C LEU A 154 7.46 13.06 3.70
N ALA A 155 7.27 14.37 3.89
CA ALA A 155 6.00 15.04 3.62
C ALA A 155 5.68 15.14 2.12
N ILE A 156 6.69 15.42 1.30
CA ILE A 156 6.48 15.81 -0.10
C ILE A 156 6.67 14.63 -1.05
N PHE A 157 7.86 14.02 -1.04
CA PHE A 157 8.27 13.11 -2.11
C PHE A 157 7.41 11.83 -2.15
N PRO A 158 7.15 11.12 -1.03
CA PRO A 158 6.30 9.94 -1.05
C PRO A 158 4.88 10.20 -1.53
N THR A 159 4.31 11.36 -1.19
CA THR A 159 2.95 11.75 -1.59
C THR A 159 2.92 12.12 -3.06
N ALA A 160 3.79 13.04 -3.48
CA ALA A 160 3.85 13.55 -4.85
C ALA A 160 4.13 12.42 -5.86
N SER A 161 5.12 11.57 -5.58
CA SER A 161 5.49 10.46 -6.47
C SER A 161 4.34 9.47 -6.69
N LYS A 162 3.55 9.16 -5.65
CA LYS A 162 2.39 8.26 -5.75
C LYS A 162 1.23 8.91 -6.52
N VAL A 163 0.99 10.20 -6.30
CA VAL A 163 -0.02 10.96 -7.06
C VAL A 163 0.35 11.00 -8.54
N VAL A 164 1.62 11.28 -8.87
CA VAL A 164 2.11 11.29 -10.26
C VAL A 164 1.97 9.90 -10.88
N LEU A 165 2.43 8.85 -10.20
CA LEU A 165 2.31 7.49 -10.75
C LEU A 165 0.85 7.08 -10.93
N PHE A 166 -0.04 7.45 -10.00
CA PHE A 166 -1.47 7.21 -10.14
C PHE A 166 -2.06 7.93 -11.37
N ALA A 167 -1.70 9.20 -11.59
CA ALA A 167 -2.16 9.95 -12.75
C ALA A 167 -1.68 9.32 -14.06
N VAL A 168 -0.40 8.93 -14.14
CA VAL A 168 0.18 8.23 -15.31
C VAL A 168 -0.51 6.89 -15.54
N HIS A 169 -0.69 6.10 -14.47
CA HIS A 169 -1.38 4.82 -14.52
C HIS A 169 -2.80 4.99 -15.07
N PHE A 170 -3.58 5.88 -14.47
CA PHE A 170 -4.95 6.16 -14.88
C PHE A 170 -5.04 6.64 -16.34
N ALA A 171 -4.21 7.61 -16.73
CA ALA A 171 -4.18 8.13 -18.10
C ALA A 171 -3.87 7.02 -19.11
N THR A 172 -2.88 6.17 -18.79
CA THR A 172 -2.47 5.05 -19.65
C THR A 172 -3.60 4.06 -19.87
N LEU A 173 -4.30 3.66 -18.80
CA LEU A 173 -5.46 2.77 -18.90
C LEU A 173 -6.59 3.38 -19.73
N ARG A 174 -6.84 4.67 -19.58
CA ARG A 174 -7.91 5.36 -20.32
C ARG A 174 -7.58 5.45 -21.80
N ILE A 175 -6.34 5.75 -22.15
CA ILE A 175 -5.90 5.88 -23.54
C ILE A 175 -5.86 4.50 -24.21
N ILE A 176 -5.17 3.53 -23.61
CA ILE A 176 -4.98 2.21 -24.21
C ILE A 176 -6.28 1.39 -24.18
N GLY A 177 -7.01 1.41 -23.05
CA GLY A 177 -8.30 0.70 -22.94
C GLY A 177 -9.31 1.17 -23.99
N ARG A 178 -9.45 2.49 -24.19
CA ARG A 178 -10.32 3.04 -25.25
C ARG A 178 -9.86 2.69 -26.66
N ARG A 179 -8.56 2.52 -26.90
CA ARG A 179 -8.02 2.11 -28.20
C ARG A 179 -8.31 0.64 -28.46
N ARG A 180 -8.10 -0.23 -27.46
CA ARG A 180 -8.36 -1.66 -27.56
C ARG A 180 -9.83 -1.98 -27.78
N VAL A 181 -10.74 -1.34 -27.06
CA VAL A 181 -12.20 -1.51 -27.26
C VAL A 181 -12.62 -1.11 -28.68
N ARG A 182 -12.09 0.01 -29.21
CA ARG A 182 -12.39 0.46 -30.57
C ARG A 182 -11.83 -0.44 -31.67
N ALA A 183 -10.71 -1.12 -31.42
CA ALA A 183 -10.12 -2.05 -32.37
C ALA A 183 -10.83 -3.41 -32.40
N ALA A 184 -11.63 -3.71 -31.38
CA ALA A 184 -12.38 -4.96 -31.24
C ALA A 184 -13.87 -4.85 -31.62
N ALA A 185 -14.32 -3.65 -32.01
CA ALA A 185 -15.67 -3.34 -32.49
C ALA A 185 -15.65 -3.15 -34.01
#